data_AF-A0AAU5LMR0-F1
#
_entry.id   AF-A0AAU5LMR0-F1
#
_cell.length_a   1.000
_cell.length_b   1.000
_cell.length_c   1.000
_cell.angle_alpha   90.00
_cell.angle_beta   90.00
_cell.angle_gamma   90.00
#
_symmetry.space_group_name_H-M   'P 1'
#
loop_
_entity.id
_entity.type
_entity.pdbx_description
1 polymer ?
#
loop_
_entity_poly.entity_id
_entity_poly.type
_entity_poly.pdbx_seq_one_letter_code
_entity_poly.pdbx_strand_id
1 'polypeptide(L)'
;MTYALGAVGTLAVIALAYFGMLKGWRHRQQRQADLAELPAVPDITDQGVEGVYIATTTAGDWMDRIAVQELGVRSVADLAVTDAGLLFRRRGAADLFIPADRVTEVRTDRGIAGKVTPESSGLVVVTWQHDGRDLDTGFRPRRKADIATLTSSISTLIGADR
;
A
#
# COMPACT_ATOMS: atom_id res chain seq x y z
N MET A 1 -3.89 0.06 51.01
CA MET A 1 -5.17 -0.39 50.42
C MET A 1 -5.64 0.51 49.28
N THR A 2 -5.63 1.84 49.43
CA THR A 2 -6.12 2.82 48.44
C THR A 2 -5.40 2.78 47.08
N TYR A 3 -4.08 2.61 47.07
CA TYR A 3 -3.30 2.49 45.82
C TYR A 3 -3.61 1.23 45.00
N ALA A 4 -4.05 0.15 45.66
CA ALA A 4 -4.37 -1.11 44.99
C ALA A 4 -5.67 -1.00 44.17
N LEU A 5 -6.69 -0.31 44.69
CA LEU A 5 -7.93 -0.05 43.94
C LEU A 5 -7.67 0.84 42.71
N GLY A 6 -6.84 1.87 42.86
CA GLY A 6 -6.44 2.74 41.75
C GLY A 6 -5.69 1.96 40.66
N ALA A 7 -4.70 1.15 41.04
CA ALA A 7 -3.94 0.32 40.11
C ALA A 7 -4.83 -0.70 39.36
N VAL A 8 -5.75 -1.37 40.05
CA VAL A 8 -6.69 -2.31 39.42
C VAL A 8 -7.63 -1.59 38.44
N GLY A 9 -8.15 -0.43 38.81
CA GLY A 9 -8.97 0.40 37.92
C GLY A 9 -8.21 0.83 36.65
N THR A 10 -6.96 1.28 36.80
CA THR A 10 -6.10 1.64 35.67
C THR A 10 -5.82 0.44 34.77
N LEU A 11 -5.50 -0.73 35.32
CA LEU A 11 -5.27 -1.96 34.54
C LEU A 11 -6.53 -2.40 33.79
N ALA A 12 -7.71 -2.30 34.40
CA ALA A 12 -8.97 -2.63 33.75
C ALA A 12 -9.26 -1.71 32.55
N VAL A 13 -9.01 -0.40 32.70
CA VAL A 13 -9.16 0.56 31.60
C VAL A 13 -8.17 0.27 30.46
N ILE A 14 -6.91 -0.02 30.78
CA ILE A 14 -5.89 -0.40 29.78
C ILE A 14 -6.30 -1.68 29.05
N ALA A 15 -6.75 -2.70 29.79
CA ALA A 15 -7.19 -3.97 29.20
C ALA A 15 -8.40 -3.78 28.28
N LEU A 16 -9.38 -2.97 28.68
CA LEU A 16 -10.56 -2.66 27.86
C LEU A 16 -10.17 -1.89 26.59
N ALA A 17 -9.27 -0.91 26.71
CA ALA A 17 -8.75 -0.16 25.56
C ALA A 17 -8.03 -1.09 24.58
N TYR A 18 -7.16 -1.98 25.08
CA TYR A 18 -6.46 -2.96 24.25
C TYR A 18 -7.43 -3.94 23.58
N PHE A 19 -8.45 -4.43 24.30
CA PHE A 19 -9.50 -5.27 23.73
C PHE A 19 -10.28 -4.55 22.62
N GLY A 20 -10.64 -3.29 22.83
CA GLY A 20 -11.30 -2.46 21.81
C GLY A 20 -10.46 -2.29 20.56
N MET A 21 -9.16 -2.00 20.71
CA MET A 21 -8.21 -1.90 19.60
C MET A 21 -8.07 -3.22 18.84
N LEU A 22 -7.90 -4.34 19.56
CA LEU A 22 -7.83 -5.68 18.96
C LEU A 22 -9.10 -6.03 18.19
N LYS A 23 -10.27 -5.76 18.77
CA LYS A 23 -11.55 -6.00 18.11
C LYS A 23 -11.70 -5.14 16.85
N GLY A 24 -11.38 -3.85 16.92
CA GLY A 24 -11.40 -2.96 15.77
C GLY A 24 -10.50 -3.45 14.63
N TRP A 25 -9.27 -3.88 14.98
CA TRP A 25 -8.33 -4.45 14.01
C TRP A 25 -8.84 -5.74 13.38
N ARG A 26 -9.38 -6.68 14.17
CA ARG A 26 -9.93 -7.94 13.67
C ARG A 26 -11.14 -7.72 12.77
N HIS A 27 -12.06 -6.83 13.14
CA HIS A 27 -13.21 -6.48 12.30
C HIS A 27 -12.76 -5.89 10.96
N ARG A 28 -11.71 -5.06 10.96
CA ARG A 28 -11.13 -4.51 9.73
C ARG A 28 -10.55 -5.61 8.84
N GLN A 29 -9.77 -6.55 9.39
CA GLN A 29 -9.27 -7.69 8.64
C GLN A 29 -10.40 -8.55 8.08
N GLN A 30 -11.45 -8.82 8.86
CA GLN A 30 -12.61 -9.59 8.41
C GLN A 30 -13.34 -8.94 7.23
N ARG A 31 -13.49 -7.61 7.22
CA ARG A 31 -14.09 -6.85 6.10
C ARG A 31 -13.26 -6.87 4.81
N GLN A 32 -12.00 -7.27 4.90
CA GLN A 32 -11.06 -7.35 3.78
C GLN A 32 -10.64 -8.80 3.49
N ALA A 33 -11.11 -9.76 4.29
CA ALA A 33 -10.68 -11.16 4.21
C ALA A 33 -11.23 -11.88 2.96
N ASP A 34 -12.26 -11.30 2.34
CA ASP A 34 -12.86 -11.75 1.10
C ASP A 34 -12.11 -11.27 -0.15
N LEU A 35 -11.06 -10.44 0.00
CA LEU A 35 -10.22 -10.03 -1.12
C LEU A 35 -9.58 -11.25 -1.78
N ALA A 36 -9.88 -11.49 -3.06
CA ALA A 36 -9.32 -12.58 -3.85
C ALA A 36 -7.79 -12.59 -3.83
N GLU A 37 -7.20 -13.77 -4.08
CA GLU A 37 -5.74 -13.91 -4.14
C GLU A 37 -5.12 -13.02 -5.22
N LEU A 38 -3.98 -12.40 -4.88
CA LEU A 38 -3.24 -11.55 -5.81
C LEU A 38 -2.75 -12.33 -7.04
N PRO A 39 -2.66 -11.67 -8.21
CA PRO A 39 -2.06 -12.28 -9.40
C PRO A 39 -0.66 -12.82 -9.13
N ALA A 40 -0.38 -14.01 -9.69
CA ALA A 40 0.94 -14.61 -9.62
C ALA A 40 1.99 -13.70 -10.28
N VAL A 41 3.19 -13.67 -9.72
CA VAL A 41 4.31 -12.89 -10.24
C VAL A 41 4.89 -13.60 -11.47
N PRO A 42 4.87 -12.97 -12.66
CA PRO A 42 5.51 -13.53 -13.84
C PRO A 42 7.04 -13.42 -13.74
N ASP A 43 7.76 -14.18 -14.57
CA ASP A 43 9.22 -14.13 -14.65
C ASP A 43 9.68 -12.83 -15.33
N ILE A 44 9.82 -11.77 -14.53
CA ILE A 44 10.31 -10.46 -14.95
C ILE A 44 11.75 -10.31 -14.46
N THR A 45 12.68 -10.09 -15.39
CA THR A 45 14.12 -9.92 -15.08
C THR A 45 14.53 -8.46 -14.85
N ASP A 46 13.70 -7.51 -15.28
CA ASP A 46 13.97 -6.07 -15.09
C ASP A 46 14.05 -5.74 -13.61
N GLN A 47 15.18 -5.20 -13.16
CA GLN A 47 15.41 -4.85 -11.76
C GLN A 47 14.54 -3.68 -11.31
N GLY A 48 14.12 -2.80 -12.22
CA GLY A 48 13.28 -1.65 -11.90
C GLY A 48 14.00 -0.54 -11.13
N VAL A 49 13.21 0.37 -10.57
CA VAL A 49 13.68 1.52 -9.81
C VAL A 49 13.64 1.23 -8.31
N GLU A 50 14.77 1.41 -7.63
CA GLU A 50 14.86 1.27 -6.17
C GLU A 50 14.04 2.34 -5.44
N GLY A 51 13.35 1.93 -4.39
CA GLY A 51 12.62 2.83 -3.51
C GLY A 51 11.99 2.16 -2.31
N VAL A 52 10.84 2.69 -1.92
CA VAL A 52 10.07 2.23 -0.77
C VAL A 52 8.62 2.07 -1.17
N TYR A 53 8.13 0.85 -1.09
CA TYR A 53 6.71 0.55 -1.08
C TYR A 53 6.09 1.07 0.22
N ILE A 54 5.10 1.96 0.13
CA ILE A 54 4.52 2.59 1.31
C ILE A 54 3.42 1.73 1.91
N ALA A 55 2.39 1.42 1.11
CA ALA A 55 1.25 0.57 1.40
C ALA A 55 0.27 0.61 0.21
N THR A 56 -0.68 -0.32 0.19
CA THR A 56 -1.93 -0.20 -0.56
C THR A 56 -3.07 0.24 0.35
N THR A 57 -3.94 1.12 -0.16
CA THR A 57 -5.18 1.55 0.46
C THR A 57 -6.36 1.32 -0.47
N THR A 58 -7.59 1.41 0.04
CA THR A 58 -8.75 1.62 -0.82
C THR A 58 -8.59 2.94 -1.56
N ALA A 59 -8.90 2.97 -2.86
CA ALA A 59 -8.75 4.19 -3.65
C ALA A 59 -9.64 5.31 -3.10
N GLY A 60 -9.09 6.53 -3.02
CA GLY A 60 -9.79 7.69 -2.47
C GLY A 60 -9.92 7.73 -0.94
N ASP A 61 -9.67 6.62 -0.23
CA ASP A 61 -9.54 6.58 1.23
C ASP A 61 -8.09 6.29 1.63
N TRP A 62 -7.27 7.34 1.59
CA TRP A 62 -5.84 7.27 1.90
C TRP A 62 -5.53 6.81 3.34
N MET A 63 -6.51 6.69 4.24
CA MET A 63 -6.29 6.14 5.59
C MET A 63 -6.61 4.64 5.65
N ASP A 64 -7.40 4.13 4.70
CA ASP A 64 -7.90 2.76 4.67
C ASP A 64 -6.87 1.77 4.11
N ARG A 65 -5.80 1.50 4.88
CA ARG A 65 -4.80 0.45 4.56
C ARG A 65 -5.40 -0.94 4.36
N ILE A 66 -5.05 -1.62 3.27
CA ILE A 66 -5.40 -3.03 3.10
C ILE A 66 -4.57 -3.88 4.07
N ALA A 67 -5.25 -4.55 5.01
CA ALA A 67 -4.66 -5.26 6.15
C ALA A 67 -4.51 -6.78 5.93
N VAL A 68 -4.79 -7.24 4.71
CA VAL A 68 -4.64 -8.62 4.24
C VAL A 68 -3.57 -8.69 3.14
N GLN A 69 -3.07 -9.90 2.87
CA GLN A 69 -2.11 -10.18 1.79
C GLN A 69 -0.85 -9.29 1.82
N GLU A 70 -0.46 -8.86 3.03
CA GLU A 70 0.71 -8.00 3.29
C GLU A 70 0.73 -6.67 2.53
N LEU A 71 -0.40 -6.25 1.95
CA LEU A 71 -0.51 -5.03 1.16
C LEU A 71 -0.30 -3.75 1.99
N GLY A 72 -0.54 -3.81 3.31
CA GLY A 72 -0.26 -2.72 4.24
C GLY A 72 1.18 -2.66 4.77
N VAL A 73 2.03 -3.64 4.43
CA VAL A 73 3.40 -3.76 4.97
C VAL A 73 4.32 -2.84 4.18
N ARG A 74 4.90 -1.86 4.87
CA ARG A 74 5.86 -0.92 4.27
C ARG A 74 7.22 -1.59 4.12
N SER A 75 7.77 -1.60 2.91
CA SER A 75 9.00 -2.32 2.60
C SER A 75 9.94 -1.51 1.72
N VAL A 76 11.25 -1.75 1.84
CA VAL A 76 12.19 -1.40 0.77
C VAL A 76 11.81 -2.25 -0.43
N ALA A 77 11.69 -1.64 -1.60
CA ALA A 77 11.21 -2.33 -2.77
C ALA A 77 11.79 -1.75 -4.07
N ASP A 78 11.89 -2.58 -5.08
CA ASP A 78 12.19 -2.17 -6.45
C ASP A 78 10.90 -2.24 -7.30
N LEU A 79 10.63 -1.20 -8.07
CA LEU A 79 9.46 -1.11 -8.97
C LEU A 79 9.90 -1.28 -10.43
N ALA A 80 9.56 -2.42 -11.03
CA ALA A 80 9.71 -2.64 -12.47
C ALA A 80 8.39 -2.33 -13.19
N VAL A 81 8.49 -1.62 -14.32
CA VAL A 81 7.36 -1.27 -15.20
C VAL A 81 7.58 -1.98 -16.52
N THR A 82 6.69 -2.91 -16.86
CA THR A 82 6.80 -3.76 -18.06
C THR A 82 5.50 -3.75 -18.84
N ASP A 83 5.51 -4.25 -20.07
CA ASP A 83 4.29 -4.42 -20.87
C ASP A 83 3.25 -5.34 -20.19
N ALA A 84 3.69 -6.25 -19.32
CA ALA A 84 2.81 -7.12 -18.55
C ALA A 84 2.15 -6.39 -17.37
N GLY A 85 2.77 -5.34 -16.85
CA GLY A 85 2.31 -4.63 -15.66
C GLY A 85 3.44 -4.15 -14.75
N LEU A 86 3.06 -3.87 -13.51
CA LEU A 86 3.94 -3.34 -12.46
C LEU A 86 4.33 -4.43 -11.48
N LEU A 87 5.63 -4.58 -11.24
CA LEU A 87 6.14 -5.51 -10.24
C LEU A 87 6.87 -4.76 -9.14
N PHE A 88 6.35 -4.87 -7.92
CA PHE A 88 7.00 -4.43 -6.68
C PHE A 88 7.70 -5.62 -6.04
N ARG A 89 9.03 -5.64 -6.11
CA ARG A 89 9.83 -6.64 -5.39
C ARG A 89 10.09 -6.15 -3.97
N ARG A 90 9.44 -6.75 -2.97
CA ARG A 90 9.41 -6.21 -1.60
C ARG A 90 10.35 -7.01 -0.71
N ARG A 91 11.18 -6.31 0.07
CA ARG A 91 12.00 -6.95 1.10
C ARG A 91 11.20 -7.12 2.38
N GLY A 92 11.08 -8.36 2.85
CA GLY A 92 10.37 -8.70 4.09
C GLY A 92 8.84 -8.71 3.98
N ALA A 93 8.31 -8.71 2.75
CA ALA A 93 6.91 -8.96 2.42
C ALA A 93 6.86 -9.68 1.05
N ALA A 94 5.77 -10.36 0.74
CA ALA A 94 5.56 -11.00 -0.57
C ALA A 94 5.68 -9.99 -1.71
N ASP A 95 6.10 -10.38 -2.90
CA ASP A 95 6.09 -9.48 -4.06
C ASP A 95 4.65 -9.13 -4.46
N LEU A 96 4.45 -7.95 -5.07
CA LEU A 96 3.16 -7.51 -5.59
C LEU A 96 3.26 -7.29 -7.09
N PHE A 97 2.49 -8.06 -7.86
CA PHE A 97 2.33 -7.84 -9.29
C PHE A 97 0.94 -7.24 -9.57
N ILE A 98 0.91 -6.13 -10.31
CA ILE A 98 -0.30 -5.47 -10.80
C ILE A 98 -0.30 -5.58 -12.33
N PRO A 99 -1.16 -6.45 -12.90
CA PRO A 99 -1.33 -6.57 -14.34
C PRO A 99 -1.65 -5.21 -15.01
N ALA A 100 -1.10 -4.97 -16.20
CA ALA A 100 -1.30 -3.72 -16.92
C ALA A 100 -2.78 -3.40 -17.19
N ASP A 101 -3.58 -4.43 -17.50
CA ASP A 101 -5.03 -4.34 -17.74
C ASP A 101 -5.86 -3.98 -16.50
N ARG A 102 -5.24 -4.02 -15.31
CA ARG A 102 -5.87 -3.64 -14.04
C ARG A 102 -5.45 -2.24 -13.58
N VAL A 103 -4.42 -1.64 -14.16
CA VAL A 103 -4.00 -0.28 -13.81
C VAL A 103 -4.96 0.72 -14.46
N THR A 104 -5.54 1.61 -13.66
CA THR A 104 -6.53 2.59 -14.13
C THR A 104 -6.02 4.02 -14.13
N GLU A 105 -5.06 4.33 -13.25
CA GLU A 105 -4.52 5.69 -13.12
C GLU A 105 -3.12 5.65 -12.51
N VAL A 106 -2.31 6.65 -12.85
CA VAL A 106 -1.08 6.98 -12.11
C VAL A 106 -1.06 8.47 -11.83
N ARG A 107 -0.70 8.83 -10.59
CA ARG A 107 -0.58 10.23 -10.16
C ARG A 107 0.59 10.41 -9.23
N THR A 108 1.02 11.67 -9.07
CA THR A 108 1.90 12.04 -7.97
C THR A 108 1.08 12.50 -6.77
N ASP A 109 1.45 12.07 -5.58
CA ASP A 109 0.78 12.48 -4.35
C ASP A 109 1.79 12.87 -3.27
N ARG A 110 1.30 13.60 -2.25
CA ARG A 110 2.06 13.97 -1.06
C ARG A 110 1.97 12.90 0.01
N GLY A 111 0.92 12.09 0.02
CA GLY A 111 0.72 11.11 1.07
C GLY A 111 -0.17 9.94 0.71
N ILE A 112 0.02 8.85 1.45
CA ILE A 112 -0.82 7.65 1.38
C ILE A 112 -0.70 6.91 2.70
N ALA A 113 -1.75 6.19 3.08
CA ALA A 113 -1.76 5.30 4.22
C ALA A 113 -1.43 6.02 5.54
N GLY A 114 -1.90 7.26 5.71
CA GLY A 114 -1.60 8.12 6.87
C GLY A 114 -0.15 8.63 6.94
N LYS A 115 0.65 8.45 5.88
CA LYS A 115 2.02 8.97 5.79
C LYS A 115 2.08 10.10 4.80
N VAL A 116 2.63 11.23 5.23
CA VAL A 116 2.81 12.44 4.42
C VAL A 116 4.30 12.67 4.21
N THR A 117 4.69 12.91 2.96
CA THR A 117 6.04 13.33 2.61
C THR A 117 6.13 14.86 2.72
N PRO A 118 7.26 15.43 3.20
CA PRO A 118 7.43 16.87 3.24
C PRO A 118 7.19 17.55 1.88
N GLU A 119 7.59 16.86 0.80
CA GLU A 119 7.44 17.28 -0.59
C GLU A 119 6.06 16.91 -1.15
N SER A 120 5.41 17.85 -1.84
CA SER A 120 4.03 17.73 -2.38
C SER A 120 3.83 16.68 -3.47
N SER A 121 4.90 16.30 -4.19
CA SER A 121 4.88 15.31 -5.28
C SER A 121 5.91 14.21 -5.05
N GLY A 122 6.11 13.84 -3.79
CA GLY A 122 7.16 12.90 -3.39
C GLY A 122 6.84 11.42 -3.62
N LEU A 123 5.62 11.08 -4.03
CA LEU A 123 5.17 9.70 -4.21
C LEU A 123 4.60 9.49 -5.61
N VAL A 124 4.80 8.30 -6.17
CA VAL A 124 4.01 7.76 -7.27
C VAL A 124 2.89 6.93 -6.65
N VAL A 125 1.64 7.26 -6.96
CA VAL A 125 0.48 6.48 -6.55
C VAL A 125 -0.16 5.90 -7.79
N VAL A 126 -0.37 4.59 -7.78
CA VAL A 126 -1.02 3.85 -8.85
C VAL A 126 -2.38 3.39 -8.37
N THR A 127 -3.44 3.78 -9.09
CA THR A 127 -4.80 3.27 -8.90
C THR A 127 -4.96 2.02 -9.77
N TRP A 128 -5.50 0.94 -9.20
CA TRP A 128 -5.71 -0.31 -9.91
C TRP A 128 -6.92 -1.09 -9.38
N GLN A 129 -7.50 -1.91 -10.24
CA GLN A 129 -8.67 -2.75 -9.95
C GLN A 129 -8.26 -4.13 -9.47
N HIS A 130 -8.85 -4.59 -8.37
CA HIS A 130 -8.70 -5.95 -7.92
C HIS A 130 -9.97 -6.42 -7.23
N ASP A 131 -10.51 -7.54 -7.70
CA ASP A 131 -11.67 -8.18 -7.08
C ASP A 131 -12.88 -7.24 -6.91
N GLY A 132 -13.11 -6.42 -7.95
CA GLY A 132 -14.18 -5.42 -7.97
C GLY A 132 -13.95 -4.20 -7.06
N ARG A 133 -12.70 -3.97 -6.60
CA ARG A 133 -12.31 -2.85 -5.75
C ARG A 133 -11.21 -2.02 -6.39
N ASP A 134 -11.35 -0.71 -6.30
CA ASP A 134 -10.31 0.25 -6.63
C ASP A 134 -9.33 0.36 -5.46
N LEU A 135 -8.05 0.15 -5.74
CA LEU A 135 -6.96 0.18 -4.78
C LEU A 135 -5.91 1.21 -5.20
N ASP A 136 -5.38 1.95 -4.23
CA ASP A 136 -4.27 2.87 -4.41
C ASP A 136 -2.99 2.24 -3.87
N THR A 137 -1.92 2.14 -4.66
CA THR A 137 -0.61 1.66 -4.19
C THR A 137 0.43 2.74 -4.31
N GLY A 138 1.04 3.07 -3.17
CA GLY A 138 2.01 4.16 -3.08
C GLY A 138 3.45 3.67 -3.07
N PHE A 139 4.26 4.30 -3.91
CA PHE A 139 5.70 4.04 -4.01
C PHE A 139 6.49 5.34 -3.97
N ARG A 140 7.61 5.30 -3.26
CA ARG A 140 8.56 6.41 -3.20
C ARG A 140 9.90 5.97 -3.78
N PRO A 141 10.27 6.41 -4.99
CA PRO A 141 11.59 6.11 -5.53
C PRO A 141 12.67 6.74 -4.66
N ARG A 142 13.86 6.12 -4.65
CA ARG A 142 15.02 6.62 -3.91
C ARG A 142 15.49 7.96 -4.45
N ARG A 143 15.48 8.15 -5.77
CA ARG A 143 15.82 9.41 -6.44
C ARG A 143 14.55 10.10 -6.89
N LYS A 144 14.42 11.38 -6.56
CA LYS A 144 13.27 12.21 -6.98
C LYS A 144 13.12 12.30 -8.49
N ALA A 145 14.24 12.32 -9.22
CA ALA A 145 14.24 12.37 -10.68
C ALA A 145 13.46 11.18 -11.32
N ASP A 146 13.39 10.04 -10.63
CA ASP A 146 12.73 8.85 -11.15
C ASP A 146 11.20 8.94 -11.09
N ILE A 147 10.63 9.90 -10.34
CA ILE A 147 9.17 10.10 -10.23
C ILE A 147 8.56 10.41 -11.60
N ALA A 148 9.18 11.33 -12.35
CA ALA A 148 8.68 11.74 -13.66
C ALA A 148 8.78 10.59 -14.67
N THR A 149 9.90 9.85 -14.65
CA THR A 149 10.10 8.68 -15.51
C THR A 149 9.08 7.58 -15.20
N LEU A 150 8.91 7.20 -13.93
CA LEU A 150 7.93 6.19 -13.54
C LEU A 150 6.50 6.58 -13.90
N THR A 151 6.10 7.82 -13.62
CA THR A 151 4.75 8.31 -13.93
C THR A 151 4.50 8.26 -15.44
N SER A 152 5.47 8.71 -16.25
CA SER A 152 5.36 8.66 -17.71
C SER A 152 5.33 7.22 -18.24
N SER A 153 6.21 6.34 -17.78
CA SER A 153 6.21 4.93 -18.19
C SER A 153 4.89 4.22 -17.88
N ILE A 154 4.29 4.50 -16.70
CA ILE A 154 3.00 3.92 -16.32
C ILE A 154 1.85 4.55 -17.12
N SER A 155 1.89 5.86 -17.37
CA SER A 155 0.89 6.57 -18.22
C SER A 155 0.86 5.99 -19.64
N THR A 156 2.05 5.77 -20.21
CA THR A 156 2.21 5.14 -21.52
C THR A 156 1.71 3.68 -21.51
N LEU A 157 1.98 2.91 -20.45
CA LEU A 157 1.51 1.53 -20.30
C LEU A 157 -0.02 1.42 -20.36
N ILE A 158 -0.74 2.33 -19.69
CA ILE A 158 -2.22 2.34 -19.68
C ILE A 158 -2.84 3.08 -20.86
N GLY A 159 -2.02 3.62 -21.78
CA GLY A 159 -2.47 4.33 -22.96
C GLY A 159 -3.08 5.71 -22.68
N ALA A 160 -2.80 6.32 -21.52
CA ALA A 160 -3.29 7.65 -21.18
C ALA A 160 -2.59 8.78 -21.98
N ASP A 161 -1.46 8.49 -22.62
CA ASP A 161 -0.70 9.41 -23.47
C ASP A 161 -1.09 9.36 -24.98
N ARG A 162 -2.15 8.62 -25.36
CA ARG A 162 -2.67 8.55 -26.75
C ARG A 162 -3.95 9.35 -26.93
#